data_AF-E6XSB1-F1
#
_entry.id   AF-E6XSB1-F1
#
_cell.length_a   1.000
_cell.length_b   1.000
_cell.length_c   1.000
_cell.angle_alpha   90.00
_cell.angle_beta   90.00
_cell.angle_gamma   90.00
#
_symmetry.space_group_name_H-M   'P 1'
#
loop_
_entity.id
_entity.type
_entity.pdbx_description
1 polymer ?
#
loop_
_entity_poly.entity_id
_entity_poly.type
_entity_poly.pdbx_seq_one_letter_code
_entity_poly.pdbx_strand_id
1 'polypeptide(L)'
;MPLKALIDSEPIQSFDLAKEEWAALKIEYKQRELTMPCCGRTAIPKTSNLGTLYFAHSRKSDCTSAPETAEHLYLKFVVAKEAKELGWHVSTEKAGHTPSGEGWIADILCEKGNTKVAIEIQWSPQSEDEYIRRTLKYKESGVRLLKGLHLIFPMQQKNAL
;
A
#
# COMPACT_ATOMS: atom_id res chain seq x y z
N MET A 1 -3.95 -7.36 0.96
CA MET A 1 -5.17 -6.55 1.10
C MET A 1 -4.81 -5.16 0.61
N PRO A 2 -4.77 -4.90 -0.71
CA PRO A 2 -4.27 -3.63 -1.22
C PRO A 2 -5.23 -2.47 -0.97
N LEU A 3 -4.65 -1.27 -0.91
CA LEU A 3 -5.41 0.00 -0.91
C LEU A 3 -5.76 0.46 -2.33
N LYS A 4 -5.18 -0.19 -3.35
CA LYS A 4 -5.41 0.12 -4.76
C LYS A 4 -6.18 -0.98 -5.50
N ALA A 5 -7.10 -0.55 -6.35
CA ALA A 5 -7.78 -1.38 -7.35
C ALA A 5 -7.77 -0.68 -8.73
N LEU A 6 -8.29 -1.35 -9.74
CA LEU A 6 -8.69 -0.74 -11.02
C LEU A 6 -10.22 -0.77 -11.11
N ILE A 7 -10.85 0.35 -11.47
CA ILE A 7 -12.27 0.42 -11.80
C ILE A 7 -12.38 0.85 -13.26
N ASP A 8 -12.98 0.01 -14.10
CA ASP A 8 -13.09 0.24 -15.54
C ASP A 8 -11.71 0.58 -16.17
N SER A 9 -10.69 -0.17 -15.76
CA SER A 9 -9.26 -0.01 -16.11
C SER A 9 -8.54 1.22 -15.54
N GLU A 10 -9.21 2.11 -14.81
CA GLU A 10 -8.59 3.28 -14.17
C GLU A 10 -8.19 3.00 -12.72
N PRO A 11 -7.01 3.45 -12.26
CA PRO A 11 -6.58 3.21 -10.88
C PRO A 11 -7.41 4.00 -9.88
N ILE A 12 -7.84 3.31 -8.83
CA ILE A 12 -8.61 3.84 -7.71
C ILE A 12 -7.84 3.54 -6.43
N GLN A 13 -7.73 4.55 -5.56
CA GLN A 13 -7.13 4.45 -4.23
C GLN A 13 -8.24 4.49 -3.17
N SER A 14 -8.23 3.54 -2.23
CA SER A 14 -9.28 3.47 -1.21
C SER A 14 -9.25 4.65 -0.24
N PHE A 15 -8.08 5.26 -0.02
CA PHE A 15 -7.91 6.44 0.84
C PHE A 15 -8.40 7.75 0.19
N ASP A 16 -8.58 7.78 -1.13
CA ASP A 16 -9.13 8.94 -1.84
C ASP A 16 -10.66 9.00 -1.75
N LEU A 17 -11.32 7.92 -1.34
CA LEU A 17 -12.79 7.84 -1.27
C LEU A 17 -13.32 8.23 0.11
N ALA A 18 -14.32 9.12 0.11
CA ALA A 18 -15.13 9.40 1.28
C ALA A 18 -15.95 8.17 1.70
N LYS A 19 -16.49 8.19 2.93
CA LYS A 19 -17.25 7.06 3.47
C LYS A 19 -18.49 6.75 2.64
N GLU A 20 -19.13 7.79 2.13
CA GLU A 20 -20.34 7.74 1.32
C GLU A 20 -20.05 7.14 -0.06
N GLU A 21 -18.97 7.60 -0.71
CA GLU A 21 -18.49 7.06 -1.99
C GLU A 21 -18.07 5.58 -1.86
N TRP A 22 -17.39 5.24 -0.76
CA TRP A 22 -17.03 3.86 -0.46
C TRP A 22 -18.26 2.97 -0.23
N ALA A 23 -19.29 3.49 0.43
CA ALA A 23 -20.54 2.78 0.64
C ALA A 23 -21.28 2.54 -0.70
N ALA A 24 -21.33 3.54 -1.58
CA ALA A 24 -21.86 3.40 -2.93
C ALA A 24 -21.08 2.35 -3.73
N LEU A 25 -19.74 2.40 -3.70
CA LEU A 25 -18.89 1.42 -4.36
C LEU A 25 -19.18 -0.02 -3.89
N LYS A 26 -19.42 -0.24 -2.58
CA LYS A 26 -19.79 -1.59 -2.08
C LYS A 26 -21.11 -2.12 -2.63
N ILE A 27 -22.03 -1.25 -3.04
CA ILE A 27 -23.30 -1.63 -3.64
C ILE A 27 -23.10 -1.91 -5.14
N GLU A 28 -22.35 -1.05 -5.80
CA GLU A 28 -22.26 -1.02 -7.27
C GLU A 28 -21.11 -1.86 -7.84
N TYR A 29 -20.12 -2.29 -7.05
CA TYR A 29 -18.90 -2.94 -7.59
C TYR A 29 -19.17 -4.19 -8.44
N LYS A 30 -20.32 -4.86 -8.27
CA LYS A 30 -20.70 -6.04 -9.09
C LYS A 30 -21.15 -5.66 -10.50
N GLN A 31 -21.54 -4.41 -10.70
CA GLN A 31 -21.99 -3.85 -11.98
C GLN A 31 -20.85 -3.11 -12.71
N ARG A 32 -19.71 -2.93 -12.04
CA ARG A 32 -18.51 -2.24 -12.54
C ARG A 32 -17.39 -3.25 -12.75
N GLU A 33 -16.43 -2.92 -13.61
CA GLU A 33 -15.23 -3.74 -13.74
C GLU A 33 -14.21 -3.37 -12.66
N LEU A 34 -14.44 -3.85 -11.44
CA LEU A 34 -13.52 -3.63 -10.32
C LEU A 34 -12.53 -4.80 -10.19
N THR A 35 -11.25 -4.58 -10.51
CA THR A 35 -10.22 -5.62 -10.60
C THR A 35 -8.95 -5.30 -9.81
N MET A 36 -8.20 -6.34 -9.48
CA MET A 36 -6.96 -6.27 -8.70
C MET A 36 -5.78 -6.03 -9.64
N PRO A 37 -4.94 -4.99 -9.44
CA PRO A 37 -3.84 -4.67 -10.36
C PRO A 37 -2.79 -5.78 -10.48
N CYS A 38 -2.61 -6.60 -9.44
CA CYS A 38 -1.61 -7.66 -9.41
C CYS A 38 -1.97 -8.89 -10.26
N CYS A 39 -3.25 -9.17 -10.50
CA CYS A 39 -3.67 -10.41 -11.15
C CYS A 39 -4.94 -10.30 -12.03
N GLY A 40 -5.52 -9.10 -12.17
CA GLY A 40 -6.73 -8.84 -12.96
C GLY A 40 -8.02 -9.44 -12.40
N ARG A 41 -7.97 -10.17 -11.28
CA ARG A 41 -9.17 -10.80 -10.69
C ARG A 41 -10.10 -9.75 -10.09
N THR A 42 -11.39 -10.06 -10.00
CA THR A 42 -12.38 -9.21 -9.35
C THR A 42 -11.96 -8.84 -7.93
N ALA A 43 -11.96 -7.54 -7.66
CA ALA A 43 -11.75 -6.98 -6.33
C ALA A 43 -13.09 -6.81 -5.61
N ILE A 44 -13.08 -6.96 -4.29
CA ILE A 44 -14.23 -6.73 -3.42
C ILE A 44 -13.85 -5.60 -2.46
N PRO A 45 -14.57 -4.48 -2.45
CA PRO A 45 -14.37 -3.42 -1.46
C PRO A 45 -14.80 -3.91 -0.07
N LYS A 46 -13.92 -3.80 0.91
CA LYS A 46 -14.13 -4.20 2.31
C LYS A 46 -13.67 -3.13 3.28
N THR A 47 -14.15 -3.22 4.51
CA THR A 47 -13.69 -2.37 5.63
C THR A 47 -13.15 -3.28 6.72
N SER A 48 -11.96 -2.98 7.24
CA SER A 48 -11.34 -3.75 8.33
C SER A 48 -11.96 -3.39 9.68
N ASN A 49 -11.65 -4.17 10.73
CA ASN A 49 -12.06 -3.84 12.10
C ASN A 49 -11.44 -2.53 12.61
N LEU A 50 -10.32 -2.09 12.01
CA LEU A 50 -9.67 -0.80 12.29
C LEU A 50 -10.28 0.36 11.47
N GLY A 51 -11.35 0.09 10.69
CA GLY A 51 -11.99 1.10 9.84
C GLY A 51 -11.27 1.35 8.51
N THR A 52 -10.17 0.65 8.21
CA THR A 52 -9.42 0.80 6.96
C THR A 52 -10.26 0.34 5.78
N LEU A 53 -10.36 1.18 4.74
CA LEU A 53 -11.02 0.84 3.48
C LEU A 53 -10.01 0.12 2.59
N TYR A 54 -10.33 -1.06 2.07
CA TYR A 54 -9.38 -1.86 1.29
C TYR A 54 -10.07 -2.78 0.28
N PHE A 55 -9.28 -3.34 -0.62
CA PHE A 55 -9.74 -4.30 -1.62
C PHE A 55 -9.28 -5.72 -1.30
N ALA A 56 -10.18 -6.68 -1.47
CA ALA A 56 -9.92 -8.11 -1.29
C ALA A 56 -10.13 -8.88 -2.60
N HIS A 57 -9.34 -9.92 -2.83
CA HIS A 57 -9.61 -10.87 -3.92
C HIS A 57 -10.94 -11.60 -3.69
N SER A 58 -11.74 -11.76 -4.74
CA SER A 58 -13.04 -12.44 -4.65
C SER A 58 -12.96 -13.95 -4.37
N ARG A 59 -11.83 -14.59 -4.72
CA ARG A 59 -11.54 -16.02 -4.44
C ARG A 59 -10.10 -16.16 -3.95
N LYS A 60 -9.80 -17.25 -3.23
CA LYS A 60 -8.41 -17.70 -3.08
C LYS A 60 -7.85 -17.94 -4.48
N SER A 61 -6.92 -17.09 -4.87
CA SER A 61 -6.25 -17.13 -6.15
C SER A 61 -4.81 -17.58 -5.95
N ASP A 62 -4.18 -18.08 -7.02
CA ASP A 62 -2.72 -18.29 -7.10
C ASP A 62 -1.92 -16.97 -7.13
N CYS A 63 -2.52 -15.90 -6.60
CA CYS A 63 -1.87 -14.61 -6.45
C CYS A 63 -0.77 -14.76 -5.40
N THR A 64 0.46 -14.55 -5.83
CA THR A 64 1.67 -14.70 -5.00
C THR A 64 1.93 -13.50 -4.09
N SER A 65 1.12 -12.44 -4.18
CA SER A 65 1.22 -11.28 -3.29
C SER A 65 1.07 -11.72 -1.83
N ALA A 66 2.11 -11.45 -1.03
CA ALA A 66 2.14 -11.79 0.37
C ALA A 66 0.96 -11.13 1.12
N PRO A 67 0.29 -11.85 2.04
CA PRO A 67 -0.71 -11.25 2.89
C PRO A 67 -0.06 -10.25 3.84
N GLU A 68 -0.71 -9.11 4.02
CA GLU A 68 -0.32 -8.08 4.98
C GLU A 68 -1.24 -8.13 6.20
N THR A 69 -0.81 -7.60 7.34
CA THR A 69 -1.67 -7.48 8.52
C THR A 69 -2.63 -6.29 8.38
N ALA A 70 -3.70 -6.27 9.19
CA ALA A 70 -4.66 -5.16 9.18
C ALA A 70 -4.01 -3.85 9.65
N GLU A 71 -3.06 -3.94 10.58
CA GLU A 71 -2.32 -2.82 11.15
C GLU A 71 -1.34 -2.23 10.14
N HIS A 72 -0.59 -3.09 9.42
CA HIS A 72 0.30 -2.64 8.35
C HIS A 72 -0.49 -1.86 7.30
N LEU A 73 -1.66 -2.39 6.93
CA LEU A 73 -2.54 -1.75 5.97
C LEU A 73 -3.14 -0.43 6.49
N TYR A 74 -3.54 -0.38 7.76
CA TYR A 74 -4.04 0.84 8.40
C TYR A 74 -3.00 1.96 8.39
N LEU A 75 -1.74 1.66 8.71
CA LEU A 75 -0.67 2.66 8.67
C LEU A 75 -0.44 3.18 7.26
N LYS A 76 -0.43 2.31 6.24
CA LYS A 76 -0.35 2.74 4.84
C LYS A 76 -1.48 3.70 4.49
N PHE A 77 -2.70 3.35 4.89
CA PHE A 77 -3.90 4.13 4.62
C PHE A 77 -3.81 5.53 5.24
N VAL A 78 -3.48 5.62 6.53
CA VAL A 78 -3.37 6.90 7.23
C VAL A 78 -2.26 7.76 6.62
N VAL A 79 -1.06 7.21 6.43
CA VAL A 79 0.06 7.97 5.87
C VAL A 79 -0.25 8.45 4.46
N ALA A 80 -0.85 7.60 3.61
CA ALA A 80 -1.20 7.97 2.25
C ALA A 80 -2.26 9.09 2.23
N LYS A 81 -3.29 8.98 3.09
CA LYS A 81 -4.33 9.99 3.23
C LYS A 81 -3.78 11.33 3.70
N GLU A 82 -2.98 11.35 4.76
CA GLU A 82 -2.37 12.57 5.30
C GLU A 82 -1.43 13.22 4.28
N ALA A 83 -0.61 12.43 3.59
CA ALA A 83 0.26 12.97 2.54
C ALA A 83 -0.54 13.61 1.40
N LYS A 84 -1.67 13.01 1.01
CA LYS A 84 -2.60 13.55 0.01
C LYS A 84 -3.20 14.87 0.48
N GLU A 85 -3.67 14.95 1.72
CA GLU A 85 -4.22 16.18 2.33
C GLU A 85 -3.18 17.31 2.41
N LEU A 86 -1.89 16.97 2.57
CA LEU A 86 -0.76 17.90 2.49
C LEU A 86 -0.36 18.30 1.04
N GLY A 87 -1.17 17.93 0.05
CA GLY A 87 -1.03 18.32 -1.35
C GLY A 87 0.04 17.54 -2.11
N TRP A 88 0.35 16.31 -1.70
CA TRP A 88 1.16 15.39 -2.50
C TRP A 88 0.29 14.60 -3.48
N HIS A 89 0.86 14.24 -4.63
CA HIS A 89 0.31 13.16 -5.44
C HIS A 89 0.75 11.84 -4.82
N VAL A 90 -0.21 10.98 -4.43
CA VAL A 90 0.06 9.77 -3.66
C VAL A 90 -0.43 8.55 -4.41
N SER A 91 0.38 7.49 -4.41
CA SER A 91 0.02 6.17 -4.93
C SER A 91 0.53 5.09 -3.98
N THR A 92 -0.33 4.18 -3.54
CA THR A 92 0.10 3.01 -2.75
C THR A 92 0.47 1.83 -3.65
N GLU A 93 1.28 0.93 -3.13
CA GLU A 93 1.77 -0.28 -3.81
C GLU A 93 2.29 0.03 -5.23
N LYS A 94 3.08 1.10 -5.35
CA LYS A 94 3.55 1.63 -6.63
C LYS A 94 4.80 0.86 -7.05
N ALA A 95 4.69 0.14 -8.17
CA ALA A 95 5.82 -0.50 -8.80
C ALA A 95 6.69 0.51 -9.55
N GLY A 96 8.00 0.24 -9.60
CA GLY A 96 8.98 0.96 -10.39
C GLY A 96 10.20 0.08 -10.66
N HIS A 97 11.18 0.63 -11.38
CA HIS A 97 12.41 -0.07 -11.73
C HIS A 97 13.62 0.86 -11.55
N THR A 98 14.76 0.29 -11.17
CA THR A 98 16.06 0.97 -11.25
C THR A 98 16.45 1.18 -12.72
N PRO A 99 17.44 2.04 -13.03
CA PRO A 99 17.98 2.16 -14.38
C PRO A 99 18.53 0.86 -14.95
N SER A 100 18.98 -0.07 -14.08
CA SER A 100 19.44 -1.41 -14.44
C SER A 100 18.30 -2.42 -14.67
N GLY A 101 17.04 -2.00 -14.49
CA GLY A 101 15.86 -2.83 -14.70
C GLY A 101 15.41 -3.63 -13.48
N GLU A 102 16.03 -3.46 -12.32
CA GLU A 102 15.62 -4.16 -11.11
C GLU A 102 14.31 -3.57 -10.55
N GLY A 103 13.29 -4.41 -10.42
CA GLY A 103 11.98 -4.01 -9.92
C GLY A 103 11.95 -3.70 -8.42
N TRP A 104 11.11 -2.75 -8.05
CA TRP A 104 10.75 -2.43 -6.67
C TRP A 104 9.27 -2.08 -6.57
N ILE A 105 8.70 -2.20 -5.37
CA ILE A 105 7.34 -1.77 -5.05
C ILE A 105 7.40 -0.96 -3.76
N ALA A 106 6.99 0.30 -3.83
CA ALA A 106 6.85 1.15 -2.66
C ALA A 106 5.49 0.93 -2.01
N ASP A 107 5.47 0.84 -0.67
CA ASP A 107 4.22 0.85 0.07
C ASP A 107 3.39 2.11 -0.25
N ILE A 108 4.05 3.26 -0.25
CA ILE A 108 3.48 4.57 -0.60
C ILE A 108 4.52 5.35 -1.40
N LEU A 109 4.17 5.85 -2.58
CA LEU A 109 4.97 6.81 -3.33
C LEU A 109 4.26 8.18 -3.28
N CYS A 110 4.98 9.19 -2.81
CA CYS A 110 4.55 10.58 -2.79
C CYS A 110 5.36 11.40 -3.81
N GLU A 111 4.68 12.17 -4.65
CA GLU A 111 5.29 13.03 -5.66
C GLU A 111 4.80 14.48 -5.51
N LYS A 112 5.73 15.45 -5.55
CA LYS A 112 5.43 16.89 -5.52
C LYS A 112 6.46 17.66 -6.36
N GLY A 113 6.02 18.13 -7.52
CA GLY A 113 6.93 18.66 -8.54
C GLY A 113 7.96 17.60 -8.96
N ASN A 114 9.24 17.94 -8.88
CA ASN A 114 10.35 17.01 -9.20
C ASN A 114 10.77 16.13 -8.02
N THR A 115 10.11 16.22 -6.87
CA THR A 115 10.46 15.45 -5.68
C THR A 115 9.63 14.17 -5.64
N LYS A 116 10.32 13.03 -5.46
CA LYS A 116 9.71 11.71 -5.24
C LYS A 116 10.19 11.13 -3.92
N VAL A 117 9.25 10.70 -3.09
CA VAL A 117 9.53 10.08 -1.79
C VAL A 117 8.77 8.76 -1.70
N ALA A 118 9.49 7.65 -1.60
CA ALA A 118 8.91 6.37 -1.19
C ALA A 118 8.87 6.32 0.34
N ILE A 119 7.71 6.01 0.90
CA ILE A 119 7.52 5.74 2.31
C ILE A 119 7.26 4.25 2.48
N GLU A 120 8.04 3.59 3.33
CA GLU A 120 7.90 2.16 3.64
C GLU A 120 7.47 1.98 5.09
N ILE A 121 6.41 1.21 5.30
CA ILE A 121 5.90 0.89 6.63
C ILE A 121 6.56 -0.41 7.09
N GLN A 122 7.43 -0.30 8.09
CA GLN A 122 8.13 -1.45 8.61
C GLN A 122 7.38 -2.02 9.83
N TRP A 123 6.54 -3.03 9.60
CA TRP A 123 5.80 -3.70 10.67
C TRP A 123 6.59 -4.82 11.37
N SER A 124 7.52 -5.48 10.65
CA SER A 124 8.34 -6.59 11.17
C SER A 124 9.83 -6.23 11.24
N PRO A 125 10.66 -6.96 12.01
CA PRO A 125 12.11 -6.77 11.99
C PRO A 125 12.70 -6.97 10.58
N GLN A 126 13.73 -6.21 10.26
CA GLN A 126 14.48 -6.32 9.01
C GLN A 126 15.96 -6.13 9.27
N SER A 127 16.80 -6.83 8.51
CA SER A 127 18.25 -6.71 8.61
C SER A 127 18.76 -5.39 8.08
N GLU A 128 19.91 -4.97 8.58
CA GLU A 128 20.62 -3.79 8.08
C GLU A 128 20.98 -3.91 6.60
N ASP A 129 21.40 -5.10 6.15
CA ASP A 129 21.70 -5.36 4.73
C ASP A 129 20.48 -5.13 3.82
N GLU A 130 19.30 -5.60 4.23
CA GLU A 130 18.07 -5.38 3.47
C GLU A 130 17.64 -3.91 3.50
N TYR A 131 17.92 -3.21 4.61
CA TYR A 131 17.72 -1.77 4.70
C TYR A 131 18.60 -1.02 3.69
N ILE A 132 19.91 -1.31 3.66
CA ILE A 132 20.86 -0.69 2.73
C ILE A 132 20.46 -1.00 1.29
N ARG A 133 20.17 -2.27 0.99
CA ARG A 133 19.77 -2.71 -0.35
C ARG A 133 18.56 -1.95 -0.86
N ARG A 134 17.47 -1.84 -0.07
CA ARG A 134 16.28 -1.10 -0.48
C ARG A 134 16.54 0.40 -0.66
N THR A 135 17.35 0.98 0.23
CA THR A 135 17.73 2.40 0.15
C THR A 135 18.47 2.71 -1.15
N LEU A 136 19.41 1.84 -1.54
CA LEU A 136 20.16 1.99 -2.78
C LEU A 136 19.26 1.92 -4.02
N LYS A 137 18.33 0.96 -4.08
CA LYS A 137 17.39 0.84 -5.21
C LYS A 137 16.55 2.09 -5.44
N TYR A 138 15.99 2.66 -4.37
CA TYR A 138 15.23 3.90 -4.49
C TYR A 138 16.10 5.07 -4.93
N LYS A 139 17.30 5.19 -4.34
CA LYS A 139 18.26 6.23 -4.69
C LYS A 139 18.66 6.18 -6.16
N GLU A 140 18.96 4.99 -6.68
CA GLU A 140 19.25 4.76 -8.11
C GLU A 140 18.08 5.14 -9.01
N SER A 141 16.85 5.02 -8.51
CA SER A 141 15.62 5.37 -9.22
C SER A 141 15.25 6.86 -9.09
N GLY A 142 16.10 7.69 -8.48
CA GLY A 142 15.81 9.09 -8.21
C GLY A 142 14.71 9.33 -7.17
N VAL A 143 14.42 8.31 -6.35
CA VAL A 143 13.40 8.33 -5.31
C VAL A 143 14.07 8.42 -3.94
N ARG A 144 13.66 9.38 -3.12
CA ARG A 144 14.11 9.47 -1.72
C ARG A 144 13.36 8.41 -0.91
N LEU A 145 14.05 7.67 -0.06
CA LEU A 145 13.41 6.73 0.84
C LEU A 145 13.21 7.38 2.22
N LEU A 146 11.96 7.47 2.66
CA LEU A 146 11.62 7.72 4.05
C LEU A 146 11.19 6.39 4.68
N LYS A 147 12.05 5.85 5.53
CA LYS A 147 11.77 4.63 6.29
C LYS A 147 11.62 4.99 7.75
N GLY A 148 10.60 4.43 8.39
CA GLY A 148 10.48 4.51 9.85
C GLY A 148 9.25 5.26 10.32
N LEU A 149 8.10 4.62 10.21
CA LEU A 149 7.22 4.57 11.37
C LEU A 149 7.58 3.32 12.16
N HIS A 150 8.72 3.36 12.86
CA HIS A 150 9.09 2.31 13.81
C HIS A 150 8.18 2.52 15.03
N LEU A 151 6.95 2.02 14.97
CA LEU A 151 6.15 1.88 16.17
C LEU A 151 6.83 0.75 16.95
N ILE A 152 7.73 1.12 17.86
CA ILE A 152 8.18 0.24 18.93
C ILE A 152 6.93 -0.07 19.76
N PHE A 153 6.13 -1.03 19.31
CA PHE A 153 5.29 -1.76 20.24
C PHE A 153 6.26 -2.58 21.07
N PRO A 154 6.25 -2.43 22.41
CA PRO A 154 7.08 -3.30 23.23
C PRO A 154 6.73 -4.72 22.84
N MET A 155 7.74 -5.48 22.42
CA MET A 155 7.64 -6.92 22.36
C MET A 155 7.00 -7.33 23.68
N GLN A 156 5.78 -7.86 23.65
CA GLN A 156 5.41 -8.80 24.68
C GLN A 156 6.38 -9.96 24.52
N GLN A 157 7.49 -9.89 25.25
CA GLN A 157 8.15 -11.08 25.76
C GLN A 157 7.02 -11.87 26.42
N LYS A 158 6.48 -12.85 25.70
CA LYS A 158 5.75 -13.92 26.36
C LYS A 158 6.79 -14.59 27.22
N ASN A 159 6.64 -14.34 28.51
CA ASN A 159 7.41 -14.91 29.59
C ASN A 159 7.62 -16.41 29.35
N ALA A 160 8.83 -16.83 29.69
CA ALA A 160 9.12 -18.21 30.04
C ALA A 160 8.03 -18.76 30.96
N LEU A 161 7.50 -19.93 30.59
CA LEU A 161 7.14 -21.03 31.49
C LEU A 161 7.40 -22.33 30.72
#